data_AF-A0A401QAW5-F1
#
_entry.id   AF-A0A401QAW5-F1
#
_cell.length_a   1.000
_cell.length_b   1.000
_cell.length_c   1.000
_cell.angle_alpha   90.00
_cell.angle_beta   90.00
_cell.angle_gamma   90.00
#
_symmetry.space_group_name_H-M   'P 1'
#
loop_
_entity.id
_entity.type
_entity.pdbx_description
1 polymer ?
#
loop_
_entity_poly.entity_id
_entity_poly.type
_entity_poly.pdbx_seq_one_letter_code
_entity_poly.pdbx_strand_id
1 'polypeptide(L)' 'TEEEKQQGLPVVMPVFDRNTCSIPKSQISFIDYFITDMFDAWDVFADLPNLIQYLTTNFKYWKCLDDQKLRSLRPAAQ' A
#
# COMPACT_ATOMS: atom_id res chain seq x y z
N THR A 1 1.78 1.63 -15.90
CA THR A 1 1.04 0.56 -16.58
C THR A 1 0.31 1.00 -17.83
N GLU A 2 -0.65 1.93 -17.78
CA GLU A 2 -1.45 2.25 -18.98
C GLU A 2 -0.65 2.90 -20.11
N GLU A 3 0.25 3.83 -19.80
CA GLU A 3 1.13 4.43 -20.81
C GLU A 3 2.09 3.41 -21.44
N GLU A 4 2.68 2.52 -20.63
CA GLU A 4 3.55 1.44 -21.10
C GLU A 4 2.78 0.53 -22.09
N LYS A 5 1.54 0.15 -21.76
CA LYS A 5 0.70 -0.64 -22.66
C LYS A 5 0.35 0.10 -23.95
N GLN A 6 -0.03 1.37 -23.85
CA GLN A 6 -0.40 2.19 -25.02
C GLN A 6 0.77 2.35 -25.98
N GLN A 7 1.99 2.44 -25.47
CA GLN A 7 3.22 2.57 -26.25
C GLN A 7 3.83 1.20 -26.64
N GLY A 8 3.24 0.08 -26.24
CA GLY A 8 3.76 -1.26 -26.51
C GLY A 8 5.07 -1.59 -25.77
N LEU A 9 5.35 -0.90 -24.67
CA LEU A 9 6.54 -1.10 -23.84
C LEU A 9 6.34 -2.27 -22.86
N PRO A 10 7.43 -2.94 -22.44
CA PRO A 10 7.37 -3.92 -21.35
C PRO A 10 6.84 -3.28 -20.07
N VAL A 11 5.77 -3.83 -19.50
CA VAL A 11 5.17 -3.32 -18.26
C VAL A 11 6.03 -3.71 -17.07
N VAL A 12 6.63 -2.72 -16.40
CA VAL A 12 7.55 -2.96 -15.27
C VAL A 12 6.78 -3.28 -13.98
N MET A 13 5.58 -2.73 -13.84
CA MET A 13 4.76 -2.84 -12.62
C MET A 13 3.40 -3.48 -12.89
N PRO A 14 3.34 -4.77 -13.28
CA PRO A 14 2.12 -5.42 -13.74
C PRO A 14 1.04 -5.54 -12.66
N VAL A 15 1.43 -5.51 -11.38
CA VAL A 15 0.50 -5.57 -10.24
C VAL A 15 -0.20 -4.22 -10.01
N PHE A 16 0.36 -3.12 -10.49
CA PHE A 16 -0.15 -1.75 -10.31
C PHE A 16 -0.94 -1.27 -11.53
N ASP A 17 -1.84 -2.11 -12.00
CA ASP A 17 -2.84 -1.78 -13.00
C ASP A 17 -4.09 -1.20 -12.33
N ARG A 18 -4.60 -0.06 -12.79
CA ARG A 18 -5.77 0.62 -12.21
C ARG A 18 -7.02 -0.28 -12.16
N ASN A 19 -7.15 -1.21 -13.09
CA ASN A 19 -8.35 -2.05 -13.24
C ASN A 19 -8.33 -3.29 -12.35
N THR A 20 -7.14 -3.75 -11.92
CA THR A 20 -6.98 -5.01 -11.18
C THR A 20 -6.29 -4.83 -9.83
N CYS A 21 -5.55 -3.74 -9.62
CA CYS A 21 -4.85 -3.46 -8.38
C CYS A 21 -5.83 -3.27 -7.21
N SER A 22 -5.48 -3.85 -6.06
CA SER A 22 -6.13 -3.56 -4.79
C SER A 22 -5.24 -2.60 -4.01
N ILE A 23 -5.69 -1.36 -3.83
CA ILE A 23 -4.95 -0.36 -3.06
C ILE A 23 -4.66 -0.86 -1.64
N PRO A 24 -5.63 -1.43 -0.88
CA PRO A 24 -5.33 -1.99 0.45
C PRO A 24 -4.22 -3.03 0.44
N LYS A 25 -4.26 -4.02 -0.46
CA LYS A 25 -3.22 -5.05 -0.54
C LYS A 25 -1.86 -4.47 -0.88
N SER A 26 -1.80 -3.57 -1.86
CA SER A 26 -0.55 -2.93 -2.25
C SER A 26 0.04 -2.08 -1.12
N GLN A 27 -0.79 -1.36 -0.35
CA GLN A 27 -0.33 -0.61 0.82
C GLN A 27 0.17 -1.52 1.93
N ILE A 28 -0.55 -2.61 2.25
CA ILE A 28 -0.11 -3.63 3.21
C ILE A 28 1.25 -4.20 2.80
N SER A 29 1.38 -4.69 1.57
CA SER A 29 2.63 -5.30 1.09
C SER A 29 3.78 -4.29 1.06
N PHE A 30 3.52 -3.03 0.71
CA PHE A 30 4.55 -1.99 0.73
C PHE A 30 5.01 -1.69 2.17
N ILE A 31 4.06 -1.62 3.10
CA ILE A 31 4.37 -1.40 4.52
C ILE A 31 5.22 -2.55 5.05
N ASP A 32 4.75 -3.79 4.86
CA ASP A 32 5.41 -5.00 5.35
C ASP A 32 6.81 -5.19 4.74
N TYR A 33 6.98 -4.90 3.45
CA TYR A 33 8.22 -5.19 2.74
C TYR A 33 9.30 -4.11 2.88
N PHE A 34 8.92 -2.84 3.04
CA PHE A 34 9.89 -1.73 3.10
C PHE A 34 9.77 -0.88 4.36
N ILE A 35 8.55 -0.50 4.75
CA ILE A 35 8.33 0.58 5.71
C ILE A 35 8.59 0.11 7.14
N THR A 36 8.19 -1.11 7.51
CA THR A 36 8.37 -1.64 8.87
C THR A 36 9.83 -1.59 9.29
N ASP A 37 10.72 -2.28 8.57
CA ASP A 37 12.15 -2.34 8.91
C ASP A 37 12.83 -0.96 8.88
N MET A 38 12.44 -0.11 7.92
CA MET A 38 12.99 1.24 7.79
C MET A 38 12.60 2.13 8.98
N PHE A 39 11.33 2.13 9.37
CA PHE A 39 10.86 2.96 10.48
C PHE A 39 11.25 2.39 11.84
N ASP A 40 11.34 1.08 12.01
CA ASP A 40 11.88 0.47 13.22
C ASP A 40 13.34 0.88 13.45
N ALA A 41 14.17 0.84 12.40
CA ALA A 41 15.56 1.30 12.50
C ALA A 41 15.66 2.80 12.79
N TRP A 42 14.77 3.61 12.21
CA TRP A 42 14.77 5.05 12.40
C TRP A 42 14.23 5.48 13.78
N ASP A 43 13.23 4.79 14.30
CA ASP A 43 12.67 5.00 15.64
C ASP A 43 13.71 4.76 16.73
N VAL A 44 14.52 3.70 16.60
CA VAL A 44 15.64 3.42 17.53
C VAL A 44 16.63 4.59 17.59
N PHE A 45 16.83 5.30 16.47
CA PHE A 45 17.75 6.44 16.40
C PHE A 45 17.13 7.75 16.87
N ALA A 46 15.89 8.03 16.48
CA ALA A 46 15.29 9.36 16.57
C ALA A 46 14.10 9.48 17.54
N ASP A 47 13.68 8.38 18.19
CA ASP A 47 12.52 8.29 19.09
C ASP A 47 11.26 8.91 18.49
N LEU A 48 10.56 8.13 17.66
CA LEU A 48 9.44 8.57 16.84
C LEU A 48 8.14 7.81 17.17
N PRO A 49 7.73 7.73 18.46
CA PRO A 49 6.63 6.88 18.90
C PRO A 49 5.30 7.26 18.23
N ASN A 50 5.10 8.54 17.96
CA ASN A 50 3.90 9.02 17.26
C ASN A 50 3.84 8.49 15.81
N LEU A 51 4.97 8.44 15.10
CA LEU A 51 4.99 7.95 13.72
C LEU A 51 4.75 6.44 13.69
N ILE A 52 5.35 5.69 14.62
CA ILE A 52 5.10 4.25 14.76
C ILE A 52 3.64 3.96 15.11
N GLN A 53 3.03 4.77 15.98
CA GLN A 53 1.60 4.66 16.30
C GLN A 53 0.72 4.90 15.06
N TYR A 54 1.00 5.94 14.28
CA TYR A 54 0.26 6.21 13.05
C TYR A 54 0.46 5.12 12.01
N LEU A 55 1.69 4.62 11.83
CA LEU A 55 1.99 3.52 10.92
C LEU A 55 1.19 2.27 11.29
N THR A 56 1.18 1.91 12.58
CA THR A 56 0.41 0.76 13.10
C THR A 56 -1.09 0.94 12.88
N THR A 57 -1.61 2.14 13.13
CA THR A 57 -3.04 2.46 12.95
C THR A 57 -3.45 2.37 11.48
N ASN A 58 -2.63 2.93 10.59
CA ASN A 58 -2.86 2.88 9.14
C ASN A 58 -2.77 1.44 8.61
N PHE A 59 -1.82 0.65 9.10
CA PHE A 59 -1.70 -0.76 8.71
C PHE A 59 -2.97 -1.55 9.05
N LYS A 60 -3.52 -1.36 10.27
CA LYS A 60 -4.80 -1.96 10.69
C LYS A 60 -5.97 -1.49 9.82
N TYR A 61 -6.01 -0.20 9.47
CA TYR A 61 -7.01 0.34 8.55
C TYR A 61 -6.98 -0.36 7.20
N TRP A 62 -5.80 -0.53 6.61
CA TRP A 62 -5.67 -1.22 5.32
C TRP A 62 -6.07 -2.70 5.39
N LYS A 63 -5.69 -3.42 6.46
CA LYS A 63 -6.14 -4.80 6.69
C LYS A 63 -7.66 -4.90 6.76
N CYS A 64 -8.30 -3.98 7.48
CA CYS A 64 -9.75 -3.92 7.58
C CYS A 64 -10.44 -3.71 6.22
N LEU A 65 -9.88 -2.86 5.35
CA LEU A 65 -10.40 -2.68 3.99
C LEU A 65 -10.20 -3.93 3.12
N ASP A 66 -9.06 -4.62 3.26
CA ASP A 66 -8.78 -5.86 2.52
C ASP A 66 -9.69 -7.01 2.96
N ASP A 67 -9.97 -7.15 4.26
CA ASP A 67 -10.90 -8.12 4.82
C ASP A 67 -12.32 -7.90 4.29
N GLN A 68 -12.71 -6.64 4.09
CA GLN A 68 -13.96 -6.24 3.43
C GLN A 68 -13.92 -6.42 1.90
N LYS A 69 -12.81 -6.90 1.33
CA LYS A 69 -12.57 -7.10 -0.10
C LYS A 69 -12.71 -5.83 -0.94
N LEU A 70 -12.48 -4.66 -0.34
CA LEU A 70 -12.46 -3.39 -1.05
C LEU A 70 -11.16 -3.27 -1.86
N ARG A 71 -11.26 -2.80 -3.10
CA ARG A 71 -10.10 -2.53 -3.96
C ARG A 71 -9.61 -1.09 -3.88
N SER A 72 -10.42 -0.20 -3.32
CA SER A 72 -10.15 1.23 -3.22
C SER A 72 -10.65 1.81 -1.89
N LEU A 73 -10.34 3.09 -1.64
CA LEU A 73 -10.78 3.82 -0.44
C LEU A 73 -12.31 3.94 -0.31
N ARG A 74 -13.07 3.68 -1.39
CA ARG A 74 -14.52 3.74 -1.41
C ARG A 74 -15.09 2.48 -2.09
N PRO A 75 -16.31 2.05 -1.73
CA PRO A 75 -17.07 1.13 -2.57
C PRO A 75 -17.20 1.70 -3.99
N ALA A 76 -17.22 0.83 -5.01
CA ALA A 76 -17.55 1.27 -6.37
C ALA A 76 -18.93 1.94 -6.33
N ALA A 77 -19.06 3.13 -6.94
CA ALA A 77 -20.36 3.77 -7.09
C ALA A 77 -21.28 2.79 -7.84
N GLN A 78 -22.48 2.56 -7.29
CA GLN A 78 -23.54 1.77 -7.94
C GLN A 78 -24.01 2.44 -9.22
#